data_AF-A0A7M1LGC7-F1
#
_entry.id   AF-A0A7M1LGC7-F1
#
_cell.length_a   1.000
_cell.length_b   1.000
_cell.length_c   1.000
_cell.angle_alpha   90.00
_cell.angle_beta   90.00
_cell.angle_gamma   90.00
#
_symmetry.space_group_name_H-M   'P 1'
#
loop_
_entity.id
_entity.type
_entity.pdbx_description
1 polymer ?
#
loop_
_entity_poly.entity_id
_entity_poly.type
_entity_poly.pdbx_seq_one_letter_code
_entity_poly.pdbx_strand_id
1 'polypeptide(L)'
;MNNIFITRFPYLFWNMKFEKGIDIDFENSKLKKTDEKIHNFKKMNKAVFLVCKYLPILLFFLLVFNKFDFAPNVEKVAEYGVSLLLTILLFYVKKYVFFCLFIVTIIVGGFIYFESVAFIVKYLFAFICVFNFANDVTIEPYSIVENKKTIASFVVER
;
A
#
# COMPACT_ATOMS: atom_id res chain seq x y z
N MET A 1 -3.02 11.00 -19.50
CA MET A 1 -3.06 11.80 -18.26
C MET A 1 -2.44 10.95 -17.17
N ASN A 2 -1.35 11.40 -16.56
CA ASN A 2 -0.73 10.66 -15.47
C ASN A 2 -1.61 10.75 -14.22
N ASN A 3 -1.82 9.64 -13.52
CA ASN A 3 -2.47 9.67 -12.22
C ASN A 3 -1.45 10.18 -11.20
N ILE A 4 -1.82 11.24 -10.48
CA ILE A 4 -0.98 11.85 -9.45
C ILE A 4 -1.67 11.57 -8.11
N PHE A 5 -0.89 11.13 -7.12
CA PHE A 5 -1.38 10.88 -5.76
C PHE A 5 -0.51 11.64 -4.75
N ILE A 6 -1.13 12.28 -3.75
CA ILE A 6 -0.39 12.95 -2.66
C ILE A 6 -0.15 11.95 -1.55
N THR A 7 1.04 11.98 -0.97
CA THR A 7 1.32 11.26 0.26
C THR A 7 2.12 12.13 1.23
N ARG A 8 1.71 12.11 2.49
CA ARG A 8 2.47 12.75 3.58
C ARG A 8 3.19 11.65 4.35
N PHE A 9 4.35 12.00 4.89
CA PHE A 9 5.03 11.12 5.83
C PHE A 9 4.14 10.90 7.07
N PRO A 10 4.05 9.67 7.62
CA PRO A 10 4.66 8.43 7.14
C PRO A 10 3.90 7.89 5.93
N TYR A 11 4.62 7.53 4.86
CA TYR A 11 4.12 7.16 3.51
C TYR A 11 3.23 5.90 3.44
N LEU A 12 2.64 5.50 4.56
CA LEU A 12 1.75 4.35 4.76
C LEU A 12 0.45 4.49 3.96
N PHE A 13 -0.05 5.71 3.77
CA PHE A 13 -1.30 5.98 3.05
C PHE A 13 -1.04 6.87 1.83
N TRP A 14 -1.14 6.32 0.62
CA TRP A 14 -0.93 7.04 -0.64
C TRP A 14 -2.10 6.89 -1.63
N ASN A 15 -3.22 6.31 -1.19
CA ASN A 15 -4.43 6.13 -2.02
C ASN A 15 -5.31 7.40 -2.13
N MET A 16 -4.83 8.56 -1.69
CA MET A 16 -5.54 9.82 -1.87
C MET A 16 -5.24 10.38 -3.26
N LYS A 17 -6.18 10.21 -4.19
CA LYS A 17 -6.14 10.82 -5.52
C LYS A 17 -6.04 12.33 -5.40
N PHE A 18 -5.20 12.95 -6.25
CA PHE A 18 -5.16 14.41 -6.38
C PHE A 18 -6.55 14.97 -6.72
N GLU A 19 -6.83 16.17 -6.19
CA GLU A 19 -7.90 17.02 -6.69
C GLU A 19 -7.65 17.38 -8.16
N LYS A 20 -8.72 17.48 -8.95
CA LYS A 20 -8.65 17.92 -10.35
C LYS A 20 -8.07 19.34 -10.42
N GLY A 21 -7.25 19.63 -11.45
CA GLY A 21 -6.75 21.00 -11.72
C GLY A 21 -5.33 21.30 -11.26
N ILE A 22 -4.44 20.29 -11.26
CA ILE A 22 -3.01 20.50 -11.00
C ILE A 22 -2.22 20.23 -12.27
N ASP A 23 -1.48 21.24 -12.69
CA ASP A 23 -0.58 21.21 -13.83
C ASP A 23 0.85 20.94 -13.32
N ILE A 24 1.49 19.91 -13.87
CA ILE A 24 2.84 19.49 -13.50
C ILE A 24 3.73 19.63 -14.73
N ASP A 25 4.65 20.57 -14.64
CA ASP A 25 5.72 20.76 -15.61
C ASP A 25 6.95 19.98 -15.13
N PHE A 26 7.17 18.80 -15.73
CA PHE A 26 8.33 17.96 -15.44
C PHE A 26 9.64 18.52 -16.01
N GLU A 27 9.60 19.34 -17.06
CA GLU A 27 10.81 19.94 -17.65
C GLU A 27 11.37 21.02 -16.73
N ASN A 28 10.50 21.87 -16.21
CA ASN A 28 10.87 22.95 -15.30
C ASN A 28 10.79 22.57 -13.81
N SER A 29 10.39 21.33 -13.49
CA SER A 29 10.19 20.84 -12.12
C SER A 29 9.27 21.72 -11.27
N LYS A 30 8.18 22.18 -11.89
CA LYS A 30 7.19 23.09 -11.29
C LYS A 30 5.82 22.44 -11.20
N LEU A 31 5.17 22.64 -10.06
CA LEU A 31 3.81 22.21 -9.79
C LEU A 31 2.94 23.45 -9.54
N LYS A 32 1.82 23.54 -10.24
CA LYS A 32 0.86 24.64 -10.09
C LYS A 32 -0.56 24.07 -9.94
N LYS A 33 -1.25 24.43 -8.86
CA LYS A 33 -2.70 24.30 -8.75
C LYS A 33 -3.33 25.57 -9.36
N THR A 34 -4.45 25.44 -10.07
CA THR A 34 -5.17 26.59 -10.66
C THR A 34 -5.31 27.71 -9.62
N ASP A 35 -4.86 28.92 -9.97
CA ASP A 35 -4.84 30.13 -9.13
C ASP A 35 -3.97 30.12 -7.85
N GLU A 36 -3.07 29.15 -7.69
CA GLU A 36 -2.15 29.09 -6.55
C GLU A 36 -0.67 29.33 -6.92
N LYS A 37 0.15 29.45 -5.87
CA LYS A 37 1.60 29.62 -5.97
C LYS A 37 2.25 28.45 -6.72
N ILE A 38 3.26 28.78 -7.50
CA ILE A 38 4.12 27.78 -8.17
C ILE A 38 5.05 27.18 -7.12
N HIS A 39 5.01 25.87 -6.98
CA HIS A 39 5.91 25.13 -6.10
C HIS A 39 6.97 24.38 -6.91
N ASN A 40 8.22 24.43 -6.44
CA ASN A 40 9.28 23.60 -7.01
C ASN A 40 9.22 22.20 -6.41
N PHE A 41 9.53 21.19 -7.21
CA PHE A 41 9.67 19.82 -6.73
C PHE A 41 11.00 19.20 -7.16
N LYS A 42 11.39 18.12 -6.48
CA LYS A 42 12.56 17.31 -6.82
C LYS A 42 12.21 15.83 -6.82
N LYS A 43 12.88 15.05 -7.67
CA LYS A 43 12.77 13.60 -7.64
C LYS A 43 13.30 13.06 -6.31
N MET A 44 12.55 12.17 -5.68
CA MET A 44 13.01 11.46 -4.49
C MET A 44 13.77 10.20 -4.88
N ASN A 45 14.69 9.77 -4.01
CA ASN A 45 15.27 8.45 -4.15
C ASN A 45 14.20 7.39 -3.85
N LYS A 46 13.86 6.58 -4.86
CA LYS A 46 12.85 5.53 -4.76
C LYS A 46 13.15 4.50 -3.69
N ALA A 47 14.41 4.11 -3.54
CA ALA A 47 14.82 3.15 -2.50
C ALA A 47 14.56 3.72 -1.11
N VAL A 48 14.87 5.00 -0.88
CA VAL A 48 14.58 5.67 0.41
C VAL A 48 13.08 5.72 0.68
N PHE A 49 12.28 6.05 -0.33
CA PHE A 49 10.81 6.05 -0.23
C PHE A 49 10.27 4.66 0.18
N LEU A 50 10.69 3.61 -0.53
CA LEU A 50 10.28 2.23 -0.24
C LEU A 50 10.72 1.79 1.16
N VAL A 51 11.97 2.07 1.56
CA VAL A 51 12.47 1.72 2.89
C VAL A 51 11.67 2.44 3.98
N CYS A 52 11.45 3.75 3.86
CA CYS A 52 10.67 4.51 4.84
C CYS A 52 9.24 4.00 4.99
N LYS A 53 8.65 3.46 3.90
CA LYS A 53 7.29 2.93 3.90
C LYS A 53 7.19 1.51 4.45
N TYR A 54 8.07 0.60 3.99
CA TYR A 54 7.95 -0.83 4.24
C TYR A 54 8.82 -1.33 5.40
N LEU A 55 9.85 -0.60 5.83
CA LEU A 55 10.65 -0.99 6.99
C LEU A 55 9.81 -1.09 8.28
N PRO A 56 8.93 -0.14 8.63
CA PRO A 56 8.07 -0.28 9.81
C PRO A 56 7.14 -1.49 9.72
N ILE A 57 6.64 -1.79 8.51
CA ILE A 57 5.77 -2.94 8.25
C ILE A 57 6.55 -4.25 8.44
N LEU A 58 7.77 -4.33 7.91
CA LEU A 58 8.63 -5.49 8.05
C LEU A 58 9.02 -5.73 9.50
N LEU A 59 9.34 -4.68 10.26
CA LEU A 59 9.59 -4.77 11.71
C LEU A 59 8.36 -5.29 12.46
N PHE A 60 7.16 -4.83 12.10
CA PHE A 60 5.93 -5.37 12.66
C PHE A 60 5.74 -6.86 12.33
N PHE A 61 6.01 -7.27 11.08
CA PHE A 61 5.94 -8.69 10.70
C PHE A 61 6.95 -9.56 11.45
N LEU A 62 8.16 -9.06 11.73
CA LEU A 62 9.13 -9.81 12.54
C LEU A 62 8.64 -10.09 13.98
N LEU A 63 7.73 -9.26 14.50
CA LEU A 63 7.12 -9.48 15.82
C LEU A 63 5.91 -10.41 15.78
N VAL A 64 5.20 -10.45 14.65
CA VAL A 64 3.93 -11.18 14.51
C VAL A 64 4.13 -12.58 13.92
N PHE A 65 5.10 -12.76 13.03
CA PHE A 65 5.42 -14.04 12.37
C PHE A 65 6.44 -14.85 13.19
N ASN A 66 6.19 -16.14 13.32
CA ASN A 66 7.01 -17.08 14.07
C ASN A 66 7.43 -18.25 13.15
N LYS A 67 8.47 -18.99 13.55
CA LYS A 67 9.02 -20.13 12.79
C LYS A 67 7.96 -21.20 12.45
N PHE A 68 6.97 -21.36 13.32
CA PHE A 68 5.91 -22.35 13.14
C PHE A 68 4.97 -22.00 12.00
N ASP A 69 4.87 -20.73 11.59
CA ASP A 69 4.00 -20.36 10.48
C ASP A 69 4.52 -20.95 9.16
N PHE A 70 5.83 -21.16 9.02
CA PHE A 70 6.48 -21.67 7.82
C PHE A 70 6.56 -23.21 7.77
N ALA A 71 6.08 -23.91 8.80
CA ALA A 71 6.05 -25.36 8.79
C ALA A 71 4.96 -25.87 7.83
N PRO A 72 5.29 -26.74 6.86
CA PRO A 72 4.31 -27.23 5.89
C PRO A 72 3.32 -28.17 6.57
N ASN A 73 2.07 -27.73 6.66
CA ASN A 73 0.90 -28.53 7.06
C ASN A 73 -0.20 -28.29 6.02
N VAL A 74 -0.96 -29.33 5.67
CA VAL A 74 -2.06 -29.27 4.68
C VAL A 74 -3.08 -28.19 5.04
N GLU A 75 -3.43 -28.07 6.32
CA GLU A 75 -4.34 -27.03 6.82
C GLU A 75 -3.80 -25.64 6.56
N LYS A 76 -2.52 -25.41 6.89
CA LYS A 76 -1.86 -24.11 6.65
C LYS A 76 -1.82 -23.77 5.17
N VAL A 77 -1.51 -24.75 4.30
CA VAL A 77 -1.52 -24.55 2.84
C VAL A 77 -2.90 -24.09 2.35
N ALA A 78 -3.98 -24.65 2.90
CA ALA A 78 -5.33 -24.18 2.59
C ALA A 78 -5.56 -22.75 3.08
N GLU A 79 -5.14 -22.42 4.31
CA GLU A 79 -5.25 -21.06 4.87
C GLU A 79 -4.47 -20.02 4.05
N TYR A 80 -3.24 -20.34 3.62
CA TYR A 80 -2.48 -19.53 2.67
C TYR A 80 -3.25 -19.26 1.37
N GLY A 81 -3.85 -20.32 0.81
CA GLY A 81 -4.67 -20.21 -0.40
C GLY A 81 -5.87 -19.29 -0.22
N VAL A 82 -6.58 -19.41 0.92
CA VAL A 82 -7.71 -18.54 1.26
C VAL A 82 -7.26 -17.08 1.43
N SER A 83 -6.17 -16.83 2.16
CA SER A 83 -5.61 -15.48 2.32
C SER A 83 -5.26 -14.86 0.97
N LEU A 84 -4.60 -15.60 0.08
CA LEU A 84 -4.21 -15.13 -1.24
C LEU A 84 -5.43 -14.82 -2.11
N LEU A 85 -6.44 -15.70 -2.10
CA LEU A 85 -7.69 -15.49 -2.81
C LEU A 85 -8.37 -14.20 -2.34
N LEU A 86 -8.49 -14.00 -1.02
CA LEU A 86 -9.05 -12.78 -0.44
C LEU A 86 -8.26 -11.54 -0.85
N THR A 87 -6.92 -11.60 -0.87
CA THR A 87 -6.10 -10.48 -1.36
C THR A 87 -6.40 -10.16 -2.82
N ILE A 88 -6.45 -11.16 -3.71
CA ILE A 88 -6.78 -10.95 -5.12
C ILE A 88 -8.16 -10.29 -5.24
N LEU A 89 -9.15 -10.80 -4.51
CA LEU A 89 -10.49 -10.24 -4.51
C LEU A 89 -10.52 -8.78 -4.03
N LEU A 90 -9.69 -8.41 -3.05
CA LEU A 90 -9.58 -7.02 -2.58
C LEU A 90 -9.15 -6.06 -3.69
N PHE A 91 -8.16 -6.46 -4.50
CA PHE A 91 -7.59 -5.59 -5.53
C PHE A 91 -8.44 -5.56 -6.82
N TYR A 92 -9.10 -6.67 -7.17
CA TYR A 92 -9.75 -6.83 -8.47
C TYR A 92 -11.28 -6.79 -8.43
N VAL A 93 -11.90 -6.92 -7.25
CA VAL A 93 -13.36 -6.94 -7.11
C VAL A 93 -13.86 -5.67 -6.42
N LYS A 94 -15.11 -5.30 -6.68
CA LYS A 94 -15.78 -4.20 -5.99
C LYS A 94 -15.66 -4.38 -4.46
N LYS A 95 -15.26 -3.30 -3.77
CA LYS A 95 -15.02 -3.26 -2.31
C LYS A 95 -16.11 -3.94 -1.48
N TYR A 96 -17.38 -3.80 -1.87
CA TYR A 96 -18.51 -4.39 -1.15
C TYR A 96 -18.51 -5.93 -1.20
N VAL A 97 -18.15 -6.52 -2.35
CA VAL A 97 -18.08 -7.99 -2.51
C VAL A 97 -16.92 -8.56 -1.70
N PHE A 98 -15.77 -7.89 -1.72
CA PHE A 98 -14.65 -8.24 -0.84
C PHE A 98 -15.08 -8.24 0.63
N PHE A 99 -15.77 -7.19 1.08
CA PHE A 99 -16.20 -7.05 2.46
C PHE A 99 -17.16 -8.18 2.89
N CYS A 100 -18.12 -8.54 2.04
CA CYS A 100 -19.00 -9.68 2.29
C CYS A 100 -18.22 -11.00 2.43
N LEU A 101 -17.29 -11.29 1.50
CA LEU A 101 -16.49 -12.52 1.54
C LEU A 101 -15.52 -12.57 2.73
N PHE A 102 -14.97 -11.43 3.11
CA PHE A 102 -14.13 -11.30 4.30
C PHE A 102 -14.92 -11.62 5.57
N ILE A 103 -16.12 -11.06 5.72
CA ILE A 103 -17.01 -11.37 6.86
C ILE A 103 -17.37 -12.85 6.89
N VAL A 104 -17.74 -13.43 5.74
CA VAL A 104 -18.06 -14.86 5.66
C VAL A 104 -16.86 -15.70 6.10
N THR A 105 -15.64 -15.32 5.72
CA THR A 105 -14.43 -16.04 6.11
C THR A 105 -14.17 -15.95 7.61
N ILE A 106 -14.39 -14.79 8.24
CA ILE A 106 -14.29 -14.63 9.70
C ILE A 106 -15.34 -15.48 10.42
N ILE A 107 -16.59 -15.46 9.94
CA ILE A 107 -17.69 -16.20 10.56
C ILE A 107 -17.44 -17.70 10.42
N VAL A 108 -17.27 -18.21 9.20
CA VAL A 108 -17.07 -19.64 8.92
C VAL A 108 -15.77 -20.14 9.57
N GLY A 109 -14.67 -19.41 9.41
CA GLY A 109 -13.40 -19.76 10.04
C GLY A 109 -13.49 -19.73 11.56
N GLY A 110 -14.18 -18.73 12.14
CA GLY A 110 -14.34 -18.59 13.58
C GLY A 110 -15.21 -19.68 14.20
N PHE A 111 -16.22 -20.17 13.46
CA PHE A 111 -17.05 -21.30 13.89
C PHE A 111 -16.35 -22.66 13.80
N ILE A 112 -15.46 -22.85 12.82
CA ILE A 112 -14.77 -24.13 12.60
C ILE A 112 -13.48 -24.23 13.43
N TYR A 113 -12.62 -23.21 13.37
CA TYR A 113 -11.35 -23.18 14.06
C TYR A 113 -10.82 -21.75 14.22
N PHE A 114 -10.96 -21.16 15.41
CA PHE A 114 -10.61 -19.76 15.67
C PHE A 114 -9.15 -19.43 15.35
N GLU A 115 -8.22 -20.36 15.56
CA GLU A 115 -6.79 -20.17 15.25
C GLU A 115 -6.54 -19.95 13.74
N SER A 116 -7.33 -20.60 12.88
CA SER A 116 -7.25 -20.45 11.42
C SER A 116 -7.60 -19.04 10.97
N VAL A 117 -8.54 -18.37 11.64
CA VAL A 117 -8.90 -16.98 11.31
C VAL A 117 -7.71 -16.05 11.53
N ALA A 118 -7.01 -16.20 12.66
CA ALA A 118 -5.84 -15.39 12.97
C ALA A 118 -4.73 -15.59 11.92
N PHE A 119 -4.50 -16.83 11.49
CA PHE A 119 -3.55 -17.16 10.43
C PHE A 119 -3.97 -16.53 9.09
N ILE A 120 -5.23 -16.71 8.68
CA ILE A 120 -5.76 -16.18 7.42
C ILE A 120 -5.63 -14.66 7.37
N VAL A 121 -6.00 -13.96 8.44
CA VAL A 121 -5.94 -12.50 8.52
C VAL A 121 -4.49 -12.00 8.46
N LYS A 122 -3.59 -12.65 9.20
CA LYS A 122 -2.16 -12.32 9.22
C LYS A 122 -1.53 -12.44 7.83
N TYR A 123 -1.81 -13.52 7.11
CA TYR A 123 -1.31 -13.72 5.75
C TYR A 123 -2.01 -12.86 4.70
N LEU A 124 -3.29 -12.53 4.89
CA LEU A 124 -3.99 -11.54 4.08
C LEU A 124 -3.26 -10.19 4.12
N PHE A 125 -2.87 -9.70 5.30
CA PHE A 125 -2.08 -8.47 5.42
C PHE A 125 -0.70 -8.59 4.77
N ALA A 126 -0.02 -9.72 4.95
CA ALA A 126 1.28 -9.95 4.30
C ALA A 126 1.16 -9.88 2.76
N PHE A 127 0.18 -10.57 2.19
CA PHE A 127 -0.07 -10.52 0.75
C PHE A 127 -0.48 -9.11 0.28
N ILE A 128 -1.32 -8.40 1.03
CA ILE A 128 -1.64 -6.99 0.74
C ILE A 128 -0.37 -6.15 0.68
N CYS A 129 0.57 -6.33 1.61
CA CYS A 129 1.84 -5.61 1.61
C CYS A 129 2.70 -5.96 0.41
N VAL A 130 2.78 -7.23 0.01
CA VAL A 130 3.50 -7.69 -1.19
C VAL A 130 2.90 -7.10 -2.46
N PHE A 131 1.57 -7.16 -2.63
CA PHE A 131 0.89 -6.58 -3.79
C PHE A 131 1.09 -5.06 -3.85
N ASN A 132 0.96 -4.36 -2.72
CA ASN A 132 1.24 -2.92 -2.68
C ASN A 132 2.71 -2.63 -3.00
N PHE A 133 3.66 -3.42 -2.50
CA PHE A 133 5.08 -3.24 -2.81
C PHE A 133 5.34 -3.42 -4.31
N ALA A 134 4.76 -4.44 -4.93
CA ALA A 134 4.87 -4.65 -6.38
C ALA A 134 4.33 -3.46 -7.18
N ASN A 135 3.18 -2.89 -6.76
CA ASN A 135 2.63 -1.69 -7.38
C ASN A 135 3.53 -0.45 -7.13
N ASP A 136 4.03 -0.27 -5.92
CA ASP A 136 4.93 0.84 -5.58
C ASP A 136 6.26 0.81 -6.37
N VAL A 137 6.70 -0.37 -6.79
CA VAL A 137 7.89 -0.53 -7.63
C VAL A 137 7.68 0.04 -9.05
N THR A 138 6.46 0.33 -9.50
CA THR A 138 6.24 1.04 -10.79
C THR A 138 6.19 2.56 -10.63
N ILE A 139 6.08 3.06 -9.40
CA ILE A 139 5.76 4.46 -9.10
C ILE A 139 7.03 5.32 -8.97
N GLU A 140 6.92 6.60 -9.34
CA GLU A 140 7.96 7.59 -9.11
C GLU A 140 7.60 8.59 -7.99
N PRO A 141 8.37 8.63 -6.88
CA PRO A 141 8.14 9.59 -5.81
C PRO A 141 8.86 10.93 -6.05
N TYR A 142 8.19 12.01 -5.66
CA TYR A 142 8.65 13.39 -5.77
C TYR A 142 8.40 14.13 -4.45
N SER A 143 9.26 15.09 -4.14
CA SER A 143 9.17 15.97 -2.97
C SER A 143 8.93 17.40 -3.41
N ILE A 144 7.92 18.04 -2.82
CA ILE A 144 7.71 19.49 -2.96
C ILE A 144 8.65 20.19 -1.98
N VAL A 145 9.45 21.14 -2.48
CA VAL A 145 10.48 21.83 -1.72
C VAL A 145 10.19 23.33 -1.69
N GLU A 146 10.12 23.90 -0.49
CA GLU A 146 9.98 25.34 -0.27
C GLU A 146 11.04 25.77 0.74
N ASN A 147 11.80 26.84 0.44
CA ASN A 147 12.85 27.36 1.31
C ASN A 147 13.85 26.28 1.82
N LYS A 148 14.27 25.38 0.91
CA LYS A 148 15.15 24.21 1.17
C LYS A 148 14.56 23.13 2.08
N LYS A 149 13.30 23.24 2.51
CA LYS A 149 12.59 22.25 3.32
C LYS A 149 11.60 21.47 2.46
N THR A 150 11.49 20.16 2.69
CA THR A 150 10.45 19.33 2.08
C THR A 150 9.13 19.58 2.83
N ILE A 151 8.12 20.08 2.13
CA ILE A 151 6.80 20.39 2.72
C ILE A 151 5.77 19.28 2.47
N ALA A 152 5.92 18.55 1.37
CA ALA A 152 5.02 17.47 0.98
C ALA A 152 5.73 16.51 0.02
N SER A 153 5.13 15.35 -0.20
CA SER A 153 5.54 14.41 -1.23
C SER A 153 4.34 14.02 -2.08
N PHE A 154 4.60 13.67 -3.33
CA PHE A 154 3.61 13.11 -4.22
C PHE A 154 4.24 11.99 -5.01
N VAL A 155 3.39 11.13 -5.55
CA VAL A 155 3.79 10.01 -6.37
C VAL A 155 3.08 10.08 -7.71
N VAL A 156 3.80 9.69 -8.75
CA VAL A 156 3.29 9.66 -10.12
C VAL A 156 3.33 8.21 -10.58
N GLU A 157 2.17 7.71 -11.01
CA GLU A 157 2.04 6.43 -11.69
C GLU A 157 2.39 6.64 -13.17
N ARG A 158 3.38 5.89 -13.67
CA ARG A 158 3.78 5.88 -15.09
C ARG A 158 3.26 4.62 -15.78
#